data_AF-A0AA97MS13-F1
#
_entry.id   AF-A0AA97MS13-F1
#
_cell.length_a   1.000
_cell.length_b   1.000
_cell.length_c   1.000
_cell.angle_alpha   90.00
_cell.angle_beta   90.00
_cell.angle_gamma   90.00
#
_symmetry.space_group_name_H-M   'P 1'
#
loop_
_entity.id
_entity.type
_entity.pdbx_description
1 polymer ?
#
loop_
_entity_poly.entity_id
_entity_poly.type
_entity_poly.pdbx_seq_one_letter_code
_entity_poly.pdbx_strand_id
1 'polypeptide(L)'
;QDVAALEYRAPHLAAASLAFAFPTPPSGARLLDVACGTGLVARELHRRGFRCLHGVDGSAGMLERARSTGLYQELRLCVLGREPLPAPAEHYDAVTVVGALGEGQVPSTVLPELLRVTKPGGFLCLTTRSNPSNLRYKAELEAALGQLERSGAWQKLQAQEVEHWERATSEEEESTRGTGYISGVVYIYQKCPVPTLEED
;
A
#
# COMPACT_ATOMS: atom_id res chain seq x y z
N GLN A 1 -8.37 -16.70 8.02
CA GLN A 1 -9.31 -15.99 8.91
C GLN A 1 -10.32 -15.24 8.07
N ASP A 2 -11.56 -15.17 8.53
CA ASP A 2 -12.57 -14.32 7.91
C ASP A 2 -12.25 -12.85 8.21
N VAL A 3 -11.91 -12.10 7.17
CA VAL A 3 -11.47 -10.70 7.29
C VAL A 3 -12.62 -9.79 7.71
N ALA A 4 -13.88 -10.22 7.49
CA ALA A 4 -15.06 -9.46 7.92
C ALA A 4 -15.21 -9.46 9.45
N ALA A 5 -14.81 -10.53 10.13
CA ALA A 5 -14.87 -10.63 11.59
C ALA A 5 -13.86 -9.70 12.30
N LEU A 6 -12.80 -9.31 11.59
CA LEU A 6 -11.76 -8.41 12.08
C LEU A 6 -12.11 -6.93 11.92
N GLU A 7 -13.26 -6.59 11.31
CA GLU A 7 -13.61 -5.20 10.97
C GLU A 7 -12.43 -4.46 10.31
N TYR A 8 -11.74 -5.15 9.40
CA TYR A 8 -10.49 -4.66 8.83
C TYR A 8 -10.74 -3.50 7.86
N ARG A 9 -10.35 -2.28 8.26
CA ARG A 9 -10.70 -1.04 7.55
C ARG A 9 -9.62 -0.54 6.60
N ALA A 10 -8.40 -1.08 6.65
CA ALA A 10 -7.28 -0.60 5.83
C ALA A 10 -7.60 -0.52 4.33
N PRO A 11 -8.23 -1.53 3.68
CA PRO A 11 -8.48 -1.47 2.24
C PRO A 11 -9.40 -0.32 1.86
N HIS A 12 -10.41 -0.06 2.69
CA HIS A 12 -11.37 1.01 2.48
C HIS A 12 -10.72 2.39 2.65
N LEU A 13 -9.94 2.56 3.73
CA LEU A 13 -9.26 3.82 4.06
C LEU A 13 -8.18 4.15 3.03
N ALA A 14 -7.34 3.18 2.67
CA ALA A 14 -6.32 3.32 1.64
C ALA A 14 -6.92 3.70 0.29
N ALA A 15 -7.96 2.99 -0.16
CA ALA A 15 -8.62 3.30 -1.43
C ALA A 15 -9.30 4.69 -1.42
N ALA A 16 -9.86 5.11 -0.27
CA ALA A 16 -10.45 6.45 -0.12
C ALA A 16 -9.39 7.56 -0.19
N SER A 17 -8.30 7.43 0.58
CA SER A 17 -7.21 8.42 0.58
C SER A 17 -6.53 8.50 -0.78
N LEU A 18 -6.30 7.36 -1.45
CA LEU A 18 -5.74 7.35 -2.79
C LEU A 18 -6.68 8.01 -3.81
N ALA A 19 -7.98 7.69 -3.79
CA ALA A 19 -8.94 8.31 -4.70
C ALA A 19 -9.00 9.83 -4.53
N PHE A 20 -8.89 10.33 -3.29
CA PHE A 20 -8.86 11.76 -3.00
C PHE A 20 -7.61 12.46 -3.55
N ALA A 21 -6.47 11.75 -3.64
CA ALA A 21 -5.25 12.29 -4.20
C ALA A 21 -5.29 12.47 -5.74
N PHE A 22 -6.18 11.75 -6.44
CA PHE A 22 -6.33 11.87 -7.89
C PHE A 22 -7.16 13.11 -8.29
N PRO A 23 -6.66 13.98 -9.18
CA PRO A 23 -7.36 15.20 -9.57
C PRO A 23 -8.54 14.96 -10.54
N THR A 24 -8.57 13.83 -11.25
CA THR A 24 -9.63 13.49 -12.23
C THR A 24 -9.99 12.00 -12.15
N PRO A 25 -11.14 11.57 -12.70
CA PRO A 25 -11.61 10.19 -12.59
C PRO A 25 -10.55 9.18 -13.06
N PRO A 26 -10.15 8.21 -12.21
CA PRO A 26 -8.96 7.40 -12.45
C PRO A 26 -9.25 6.16 -13.33
N SER A 27 -10.23 6.21 -14.23
CA SER A 27 -10.61 5.04 -15.04
C SER A 27 -9.48 4.56 -15.94
N GLY A 28 -8.64 5.48 -16.42
CA GLY A 28 -7.43 5.18 -17.20
C GLY A 28 -6.16 5.00 -16.37
N ALA A 29 -6.17 5.31 -15.07
CA ALA A 29 -4.98 5.24 -14.23
C ALA A 29 -4.60 3.77 -13.99
N ARG A 30 -3.35 3.42 -14.30
CA ARG A 30 -2.81 2.08 -14.05
C ARG A 30 -2.31 1.99 -12.62
N LEU A 31 -2.86 1.05 -11.86
CA LEU A 31 -2.54 0.85 -10.45
C LEU A 31 -1.91 -0.52 -10.22
N LEU A 32 -0.82 -0.56 -9.45
CA LEU A 32 -0.24 -1.80 -8.93
C LEU A 32 -0.59 -2.00 -7.46
N ASP A 33 -1.28 -3.09 -7.16
CA ASP A 33 -1.58 -3.52 -5.79
C ASP A 33 -0.55 -4.54 -5.33
N VAL A 34 0.35 -4.11 -4.46
CA VAL A 34 1.48 -4.90 -3.96
C VAL A 34 1.10 -5.55 -2.63
N ALA A 35 1.31 -6.87 -2.54
CA ALA A 35 0.72 -7.74 -1.51
C ALA A 35 -0.82 -7.72 -1.58
N CYS A 36 -1.34 -7.90 -2.81
CA CYS A 36 -2.77 -7.77 -3.09
C CYS A 36 -3.68 -8.75 -2.33
N GLY A 37 -3.11 -9.84 -1.80
CA GLY A 37 -3.82 -10.85 -1.03
C GLY A 37 -5.01 -11.41 -1.80
N THR A 38 -6.22 -11.23 -1.25
CA THR A 38 -7.47 -11.70 -1.89
C THR A 38 -8.17 -10.66 -2.76
N GLY A 39 -7.57 -9.48 -2.93
CA GLY A 39 -8.14 -8.41 -3.71
C GLY A 39 -9.13 -7.52 -2.95
N LEU A 40 -9.01 -7.39 -1.62
CA LEU A 40 -9.87 -6.47 -0.85
C LEU A 40 -9.67 -5.02 -1.29
N VAL A 41 -8.43 -4.60 -1.54
CA VAL A 41 -8.10 -3.26 -2.03
C VAL A 41 -8.68 -3.04 -3.42
N ALA A 42 -8.53 -4.00 -4.34
CA ALA A 42 -9.14 -3.92 -5.66
C ALA A 42 -10.66 -3.74 -5.63
N ARG A 43 -11.38 -4.39 -4.70
CA ARG A 43 -12.83 -4.18 -4.54
C ARG A 43 -13.16 -2.73 -4.17
N GLU A 44 -12.40 -2.16 -3.24
CA GLU A 44 -12.60 -0.77 -2.80
C GLU A 44 -12.20 0.26 -3.86
N LEU A 45 -11.11 0.01 -4.60
CA LEU A 45 -10.68 0.83 -5.72
C LEU A 45 -11.68 0.75 -6.89
N HIS A 46 -12.21 -0.43 -7.19
CA HIS A 46 -13.21 -0.59 -8.25
C HIS A 46 -14.49 0.17 -7.92
N ARG A 47 -14.95 0.18 -6.66
CA ARG A 47 -16.08 1.01 -6.21
C ARG A 47 -15.86 2.52 -6.43
N ARG A 48 -14.59 2.95 -6.52
CA ARG A 48 -14.18 4.35 -6.71
C ARG A 48 -13.80 4.71 -8.14
N GLY A 49 -14.06 3.82 -9.10
CA GLY A 49 -13.88 4.12 -10.52
C GLY A 49 -12.53 3.69 -11.11
N PHE A 50 -11.60 3.15 -10.32
CA PHE A 50 -10.38 2.54 -10.85
C PHE A 50 -10.71 1.27 -11.63
N ARG A 51 -10.12 1.10 -12.81
CA ARG A 51 -10.41 -0.05 -13.69
C ARG A 51 -9.17 -0.82 -14.11
N CYS A 52 -8.01 -0.17 -14.20
CA CYS A 52 -6.75 -0.80 -14.60
C CYS A 52 -5.94 -1.21 -13.36
N LEU A 53 -6.21 -2.39 -12.81
CA LEU A 53 -5.61 -2.94 -11.62
C LEU A 53 -4.71 -4.14 -11.96
N HIS A 54 -3.44 -4.04 -11.61
CA HIS A 54 -2.50 -5.16 -11.61
C HIS A 54 -2.20 -5.54 -10.16
N GLY A 55 -1.97 -6.82 -9.88
CA GLY A 55 -1.67 -7.30 -8.53
C GLY A 55 -0.43 -8.16 -8.48
N VAL A 56 0.31 -8.05 -7.38
CA VAL A 56 1.42 -8.96 -7.04
C VAL A 56 1.26 -9.46 -5.61
N ASP A 57 1.54 -10.74 -5.40
CA ASP A 57 1.52 -11.36 -4.08
C ASP A 57 2.53 -12.51 -4.01
N GLY A 58 3.02 -12.84 -2.82
CA GLY A 58 3.93 -13.96 -2.60
C GLY A 58 3.22 -15.31 -2.48
N SER A 59 1.88 -15.34 -2.39
CA SER A 59 1.09 -16.56 -2.20
C SER A 59 0.25 -16.91 -3.42
N ALA A 60 0.56 -18.04 -4.06
CA ALA A 60 -0.24 -18.56 -5.17
C ALA A 60 -1.72 -18.78 -4.81
N GLY A 61 -1.99 -19.24 -3.57
CA GLY A 61 -3.36 -19.43 -3.08
C GLY A 61 -4.10 -18.12 -2.88
N MET A 62 -3.41 -17.04 -2.50
CA MET A 62 -4.01 -15.71 -2.45
C MET A 62 -4.33 -15.19 -3.85
N LEU A 63 -3.39 -15.34 -4.78
CA LEU A 63 -3.57 -14.95 -6.18
C LEU A 63 -4.75 -15.68 -6.85
N GLU A 64 -4.98 -16.95 -6.53
CA GLU A 64 -6.14 -17.68 -7.04
C GLU A 64 -7.46 -17.05 -6.57
N ARG A 65 -7.54 -16.66 -5.29
CA ARG A 65 -8.70 -15.94 -4.78
C ARG A 65 -8.81 -14.55 -5.37
N ALA A 66 -7.71 -13.81 -5.52
CA ALA A 66 -7.72 -12.50 -6.18
C ALA A 66 -8.21 -12.61 -7.64
N ARG A 67 -7.79 -13.63 -8.38
CA ARG A 67 -8.24 -13.91 -9.75
C ARG A 67 -9.74 -14.15 -9.82
N SER A 68 -10.29 -14.90 -8.86
CA SER A 68 -11.72 -15.20 -8.77
C SER A 68 -12.60 -13.95 -8.64
N THR A 69 -12.04 -12.81 -8.20
CA THR A 69 -12.78 -11.55 -8.11
C THR A 69 -13.09 -10.94 -9.49
N GLY A 70 -12.32 -11.28 -10.53
CA GLY A 70 -12.42 -10.68 -11.85
C GLY A 70 -12.00 -9.20 -11.93
N LEU A 71 -11.36 -8.66 -10.89
CA LEU A 71 -11.04 -7.22 -10.80
C LEU A 71 -9.65 -6.84 -11.30
N TYR A 72 -8.73 -7.81 -11.39
CA TYR A 72 -7.36 -7.59 -11.85
C TYR A 72 -7.22 -7.97 -13.33
N GLN A 73 -6.58 -7.11 -14.12
CA GLN A 73 -6.19 -7.46 -15.49
C GLN A 73 -4.94 -8.34 -15.52
N GLU A 74 -4.09 -8.21 -14.50
CA GLU A 74 -2.86 -8.98 -14.39
C GLU A 74 -2.58 -9.33 -12.92
N LEU A 75 -2.13 -10.57 -12.70
CA LEU A 75 -1.71 -11.08 -11.40
C LEU A 75 -0.39 -11.82 -11.55
N ARG A 76 0.62 -11.45 -10.77
CA ARG A 76 1.97 -12.04 -10.82
C ARG A 76 2.40 -12.52 -9.43
N LEU A 77 3.02 -13.70 -9.38
CA LEU A 77 3.66 -14.22 -8.17
C LEU A 77 5.01 -13.53 -7.96
N CYS A 78 5.23 -12.95 -6.78
CA CYS A 78 6.49 -12.26 -6.45
C CYS A 78 6.70 -12.25 -4.94
N VAL A 79 7.85 -12.73 -4.46
CA VAL A 79 8.20 -12.64 -3.03
C VAL A 79 8.81 -11.27 -2.74
N LEU A 80 7.97 -10.39 -2.18
CA LEU A 80 8.30 -8.98 -1.96
C LEU A 80 9.49 -8.79 -1.01
N GLY A 81 10.40 -7.90 -1.37
CA GLY A 81 11.61 -7.60 -0.61
C GLY A 81 12.76 -8.61 -0.80
N ARG A 82 12.53 -9.71 -1.55
CA ARG A 82 13.58 -10.65 -1.98
C ARG A 82 13.88 -10.54 -3.46
N GLU A 83 12.86 -10.29 -4.26
CA GLU A 83 12.92 -10.18 -5.71
C GLU A 83 12.47 -8.77 -6.14
N PRO A 84 12.99 -8.25 -7.27
CA PRO A 84 12.46 -7.02 -7.84
C PRO A 84 11.01 -7.22 -8.28
N LEU A 85 10.22 -6.14 -8.25
CA LEU A 85 8.85 -6.19 -8.74
C LEU A 85 8.84 -6.53 -10.24
N PRO A 86 7.99 -7.47 -10.69
CA PRO A 86 7.93 -7.93 -12.09
C PRO A 86 7.18 -6.91 -12.96
N ALA A 87 7.66 -5.67 -12.98
CA ALA A 87 7.13 -4.56 -13.73
C ALA A 87 8.26 -3.60 -14.16
N PRO A 88 8.12 -2.94 -15.32
CA PRO A 88 9.08 -1.95 -15.76
C PRO A 88 9.07 -0.72 -14.85
N ALA A 89 10.14 0.08 -14.93
CA ALA A 89 10.18 1.36 -14.24
C ALA A 89 9.09 2.29 -14.79
N GLU A 90 8.59 3.19 -13.93
CA GLU A 90 7.71 4.30 -14.30
C GLU A 90 6.46 3.87 -15.08
N HIS A 91 5.85 2.77 -14.65
CA HIS A 91 4.76 2.13 -15.37
C HIS A 91 3.38 2.44 -14.79
N TYR A 92 3.31 2.71 -13.49
CA TYR A 92 2.06 2.85 -12.75
C TYR A 92 1.81 4.30 -12.31
N ASP A 93 0.57 4.74 -12.47
CA ASP A 93 0.08 6.02 -11.98
C ASP A 93 -0.13 5.99 -10.46
N ALA A 94 -0.37 4.80 -9.90
CA ALA A 94 -0.37 4.58 -8.45
C ALA A 94 0.14 3.20 -8.05
N VAL A 95 0.74 3.10 -6.87
CA VAL A 95 1.19 1.85 -6.26
C VAL A 95 0.65 1.77 -4.83
N THR A 96 0.07 0.64 -4.45
CA THR A 96 -0.47 0.42 -3.10
C THR A 96 0.25 -0.71 -2.38
N VAL A 97 0.53 -0.55 -1.08
CA VAL A 97 0.89 -1.65 -0.18
C VAL A 97 0.02 -1.52 1.06
N VAL A 98 -1.01 -2.36 1.17
CA VAL A 98 -2.02 -2.25 2.22
C VAL A 98 -2.02 -3.51 3.08
N GLY A 99 -1.84 -3.34 4.39
CA GLY A 99 -1.86 -4.44 5.36
C GLY A 99 -0.65 -5.38 5.36
N ALA A 100 0.41 -5.06 4.61
CA ALA A 100 1.55 -5.96 4.43
C ALA A 100 2.90 -5.39 4.88
N LEU A 101 3.02 -4.06 5.03
CA LEU A 101 4.21 -3.44 5.62
C LEU A 101 4.15 -3.65 7.14
N GLY A 102 4.82 -4.69 7.62
CA GLY A 102 4.86 -5.05 9.03
C GLY A 102 5.96 -6.05 9.37
N GLU A 103 6.22 -6.20 10.67
CA GLU A 103 7.16 -7.17 11.22
C GLU A 103 6.85 -8.59 10.72
N GLY A 104 7.86 -9.27 10.18
CA GLY A 104 7.72 -10.63 9.61
C GLY A 104 6.92 -10.73 8.30
N GLN A 105 6.48 -9.60 7.72
CA GLN A 105 5.75 -9.55 6.45
C GLN A 105 6.61 -8.92 5.35
N VAL A 106 6.16 -7.83 4.71
CA VAL A 106 6.91 -7.13 3.67
C VAL A 106 7.92 -6.18 4.33
N PRO A 107 9.24 -6.32 4.06
CA PRO A 107 10.25 -5.44 4.63
C PRO A 107 10.21 -4.04 4.00
N SER A 108 10.63 -3.02 4.75
CA SER A 108 10.75 -1.63 4.25
C SER A 108 11.79 -1.48 3.11
N THR A 109 12.65 -2.49 2.90
CA THR A 109 13.57 -2.54 1.74
C THR A 109 12.85 -2.64 0.39
N VAL A 110 11.52 -2.86 0.36
CA VAL A 110 10.73 -2.82 -0.88
C VAL A 110 10.54 -1.39 -1.43
N LEU A 111 10.68 -0.34 -0.59
CA LEU A 111 10.34 1.03 -0.97
C LEU A 111 11.04 1.53 -2.26
N PRO A 112 12.33 1.25 -2.51
CA PRO A 112 12.98 1.63 -3.77
C PRO A 112 12.33 1.02 -5.01
N GLU A 113 11.84 -0.23 -4.91
CA GLU A 113 11.14 -0.89 -6.03
C GLU A 113 9.76 -0.28 -6.25
N LEU A 114 9.03 0.08 -5.19
CA LEU A 114 7.76 0.80 -5.31
C LEU A 114 7.98 2.15 -6.03
N LEU A 115 9.02 2.88 -5.64
CA LEU A 115 9.39 4.14 -6.28
C LEU A 115 9.81 3.94 -7.75
N ARG A 116 10.57 2.88 -8.05
CA ARG A 116 11.03 2.56 -9.40
C ARG A 116 9.85 2.35 -10.34
N VAL A 117 8.85 1.56 -9.96
CA VAL A 117 7.71 1.23 -10.84
C VAL A 117 6.64 2.33 -10.91
N THR A 118 6.66 3.28 -9.97
CA THR A 118 5.76 4.45 -9.97
C THR A 118 6.24 5.49 -10.99
N LYS A 119 5.33 6.07 -11.77
CA LYS A 119 5.63 7.18 -12.68
C LYS A 119 6.04 8.44 -11.91
N PRO A 120 6.90 9.31 -12.48
CA PRO A 120 7.01 10.71 -12.06
C PRO A 120 5.63 11.35 -11.88
N GLY A 121 5.37 11.97 -10.73
CA GLY A 121 4.06 12.54 -10.39
C GLY A 121 2.99 11.52 -9.97
N GLY A 122 3.27 10.21 -10.04
CA GLY A 122 2.38 9.15 -9.59
C GLY A 122 2.34 9.00 -8.07
N PHE A 123 1.34 8.27 -7.56
CA PHE A 123 1.04 8.19 -6.14
C PHE A 123 1.46 6.86 -5.51
N LEU A 124 1.85 6.90 -4.24
CA LEU A 124 2.06 5.71 -3.42
C LEU A 124 1.14 5.77 -2.21
N CYS A 125 0.36 4.71 -1.99
CA CYS A 125 -0.49 4.55 -0.81
C CYS A 125 0.01 3.38 0.03
N LEU A 126 0.52 3.68 1.21
CA LEU A 126 1.17 2.71 2.10
C LEU A 126 0.44 2.68 3.43
N THR A 127 0.35 1.51 4.05
CA THR A 127 -0.22 1.40 5.39
C THR A 127 0.59 0.50 6.29
N THR A 128 0.64 0.82 7.59
CA THR A 128 1.23 -0.06 8.61
C THR A 128 0.40 -0.02 9.89
N ARG A 129 0.46 -1.09 10.69
CA ARG A 129 -0.20 -1.16 12.00
C ARG A 129 0.65 -0.46 13.07
N SER A 130 0.01 -0.08 14.17
CA SER A 130 0.63 0.57 15.33
C SER A 130 0.43 -0.28 16.60
N ASN A 131 0.34 -1.60 16.48
CA ASN A 131 0.28 -2.53 17.61
C ASN A 131 1.67 -2.80 18.21
N PRO A 132 1.77 -3.23 19.49
CA PRO A 132 3.05 -3.37 20.20
C PRO A 132 4.11 -4.19 19.45
N SER A 133 3.74 -5.31 18.82
CA SER A 133 4.69 -6.15 18.09
C SER A 133 5.22 -5.53 16.80
N ASN A 134 4.57 -4.49 16.27
CA ASN A 134 4.94 -3.83 15.02
C ASN A 134 5.64 -2.47 15.24
N LEU A 135 5.73 -1.96 16.48
CA LEU A 135 6.25 -0.61 16.74
C LEU A 135 7.69 -0.40 16.26
N ARG A 136 8.56 -1.41 16.43
CA ARG A 136 9.94 -1.34 15.94
C ARG A 136 9.98 -1.25 14.42
N TYR A 137 9.26 -2.15 13.73
CA TYR A 137 9.14 -2.11 12.27
C TYR A 137 8.59 -0.75 11.80
N LYS A 138 7.54 -0.23 12.45
CA LYS A 138 6.95 1.07 12.10
C LYS A 138 7.98 2.19 12.18
N ALA A 139 8.78 2.23 13.24
CA ALA A 139 9.85 3.22 13.38
C ALA A 139 10.91 3.11 12.27
N GLU A 140 11.32 1.88 11.91
CA GLU A 140 12.24 1.62 10.80
C GLU A 140 11.64 2.04 9.44
N LEU A 141 10.36 1.74 9.21
CA LEU A 141 9.62 2.17 8.02
C LEU A 141 9.57 3.70 7.94
N GLU A 142 9.16 4.39 9.00
CA GLU A 142 9.03 5.85 9.01
C GLU A 142 10.37 6.56 8.82
N ALA A 143 11.46 5.99 9.35
CA ALA A 143 12.81 6.50 9.08
C ALA A 143 13.17 6.40 7.60
N ALA A 144 12.88 5.26 6.95
CA ALA A 144 13.12 5.06 5.52
C ALA A 144 12.22 5.97 4.66
N LEU A 145 10.94 6.11 5.02
CA LEU A 145 10.01 7.02 4.35
C LEU A 145 10.49 8.47 4.41
N GLY A 146 10.96 8.91 5.59
CA GLY A 146 11.51 10.25 5.80
C GLY A 146 12.86 10.47 5.12
N GLN A 147 13.67 9.42 4.92
CA GLN A 147 14.89 9.51 4.13
C GLN A 147 14.59 9.78 2.65
N LEU A 148 13.62 9.06 2.06
CA LEU A 148 13.19 9.27 0.68
C LEU A 148 12.53 10.64 0.47
N GLU A 149 11.79 11.13 1.47
CA GLU A 149 11.23 12.48 1.45
C GLU A 149 12.35 13.54 1.48
N ARG A 150 13.36 13.39 2.35
CA ARG A 150 14.50 14.31 2.42
C ARG A 150 15.41 14.29 1.19
N SER A 151 15.52 13.15 0.51
CA SER A 151 16.28 13.05 -0.74
C SER A 151 15.52 13.62 -1.96
N GLY A 152 14.29 14.09 -1.77
CA GLY A 152 13.45 14.60 -2.85
C GLY A 152 12.91 13.50 -3.78
N ALA A 153 12.91 12.24 -3.36
CA ALA A 153 12.38 11.13 -4.17
C ALA A 153 10.85 11.19 -4.29
N TRP A 154 10.19 11.67 -3.23
CA TRP A 154 8.76 11.93 -3.20
C TRP A 154 8.43 13.05 -2.20
N GLN A 155 7.19 13.49 -2.24
CA GLN A 155 6.60 14.38 -1.25
C GLN A 155 5.47 13.66 -0.52
N LYS A 156 5.40 13.79 0.80
CA LYS A 156 4.25 13.32 1.58
C LYS A 156 3.07 14.26 1.38
N LEU A 157 1.94 13.70 0.97
CA LEU A 157 0.67 14.42 0.87
C LEU A 157 -0.20 14.18 2.11
N GLN A 158 -0.14 12.98 2.69
CA GLN A 158 -0.95 12.62 3.84
C GLN A 158 -0.22 11.62 4.75
N ALA A 159 -0.39 11.77 6.05
CA ALA A 159 -0.20 10.72 7.05
C ALA A 159 -1.39 10.78 8.00
N GLN A 160 -2.28 9.79 7.92
CA GLN A 160 -3.50 9.72 8.72
C GLN A 160 -3.41 8.57 9.71
N GLU A 161 -3.32 8.90 10.99
CA GLU A 161 -3.50 7.95 12.09
C GLU A 161 -4.98 7.54 12.20
N VAL A 162 -5.21 6.27 12.49
CA VAL A 162 -6.53 5.66 12.55
C VAL A 162 -6.58 4.75 13.77
N GLU A 163 -7.38 5.15 14.76
CA GLU A 163 -7.49 4.43 16.04
C GLU A 163 -8.13 3.05 15.88
N HIS A 164 -9.21 2.94 15.10
CA HIS A 164 -9.92 1.68 14.87
C HIS A 164 -9.55 1.14 13.49
N TRP A 165 -8.37 0.54 13.38
CA TRP A 165 -7.84 -0.05 12.15
C TRP A 165 -8.43 -1.44 11.86
N GLU A 166 -8.40 -2.28 12.88
CA GLU A 166 -8.96 -3.63 12.91
C GLU A 166 -9.17 -4.07 14.35
N ARG A 167 -10.11 -4.97 14.58
CA ARG A 167 -10.33 -5.59 15.89
C ARG A 167 -9.13 -6.44 16.27
N ALA A 168 -8.64 -6.22 17.49
CA ALA A 168 -7.59 -7.03 18.07
C ALA A 168 -8.11 -8.45 18.34
N THR A 169 -7.27 -9.46 18.16
CA THR A 169 -7.64 -10.85 18.49
C THR A 169 -7.22 -11.25 19.91
N SER A 170 -6.36 -10.45 20.54
CA SER A 170 -6.01 -10.54 21.96
C SER A 170 -5.66 -9.16 22.55
N GLU A 171 -5.67 -9.03 23.87
CA GLU A 171 -5.31 -7.79 24.57
C GLU A 171 -3.86 -7.35 24.31
N GLU A 172 -2.95 -8.30 24.05
CA GLU A 172 -1.55 -8.01 23.72
C GLU A 172 -1.38 -7.35 22.34
N GLU A 173 -2.34 -7.55 21.44
CA GLU A 173 -2.33 -6.92 20.12
C GLU A 173 -2.88 -5.50 20.15
N GLU A 174 -3.68 -5.13 21.15
CA GLU A 174 -4.29 -3.80 21.22
C GLU A 174 -3.25 -2.68 21.21
N SER A 175 -3.49 -1.66 20.38
CA SER A 175 -2.62 -0.48 20.36
C SER A 175 -2.79 0.37 21.60
N THR A 176 -4.01 0.41 22.15
CA THR A 176 -4.31 1.03 23.44
C THR A 176 -5.16 0.06 24.24
N ARG A 177 -4.66 -0.36 25.41
CA ARG A 177 -5.34 -1.33 26.26
C ARG A 177 -6.76 -0.89 26.62
N GLY A 178 -7.70 -1.81 26.50
CA GLY A 178 -9.11 -1.61 26.81
C GLY A 178 -9.94 -1.05 25.66
N THR A 179 -9.36 -0.89 24.46
CA THR A 179 -10.09 -0.43 23.27
C THR A 179 -10.62 -1.60 22.46
N GLY A 180 -9.95 -2.76 22.49
CA GLY A 180 -10.27 -3.90 21.63
C GLY A 180 -9.85 -3.71 20.17
N TYR A 181 -9.06 -2.67 19.85
CA TYR A 181 -8.61 -2.37 18.50
C TYR A 181 -7.10 -2.22 18.39
N ILE A 182 -6.62 -2.57 17.21
CA ILE A 182 -5.31 -2.18 16.69
C ILE A 182 -5.52 -0.85 15.97
N SER A 183 -4.60 0.09 16.16
CA SER A 183 -4.51 1.33 15.38
C SER A 183 -3.53 1.17 14.22
N GLY A 184 -3.54 2.10 13.27
CA GLY A 184 -2.64 2.07 12.13
C GLY A 184 -2.59 3.41 11.40
N VAL A 185 -1.79 3.46 10.34
CA VAL A 185 -1.54 4.69 9.59
C VAL A 185 -1.77 4.45 8.10
N VAL A 186 -2.39 5.42 7.43
CA VAL A 186 -2.40 5.55 5.97
C VAL A 186 -1.45 6.68 5.57
N TYR A 187 -0.47 6.37 4.72
CA TYR A 187 0.39 7.36 4.10
C TYR A 187 0.06 7.50 2.62
N ILE A 188 0.01 8.74 2.14
CA ILE A 188 -0.02 9.06 0.71
C ILE A 188 1.23 9.87 0.38
N TYR A 189 1.99 9.38 -0.58
CA TYR A 189 3.14 10.09 -1.17
C TYR A 189 2.90 10.31 -2.66
N GLN A 190 3.52 11.34 -3.21
CA GLN A 190 3.61 11.57 -4.64
C GLN A 190 5.07 11.55 -5.07
N LYS A 191 5.42 10.69 -6.02
CA LYS A 191 6.78 10.61 -6.57
C LYS A 191 7.14 11.93 -7.21
N CYS A 192 8.27 12.51 -6.81
CA CYS A 192 8.75 13.74 -7.41
C CYS A 192 9.19 13.49 -8.86
N PRO A 193 8.95 14.43 -9.78
CA PRO A 193 9.57 14.39 -11.09
C PRO A 193 11.10 14.37 -10.98
N VAL A 194 11.76 13.60 -11.84
CA VAL A 194 13.21 13.77 -12.03
C VAL A 194 13.40 15.16 -12.63
N PRO A 195 14.30 16.01 -12.09
CA PRO A 195 14.62 17.27 -12.72
C PRO A 195 15.07 16.98 -14.15
N THR A 196 14.32 17.47 -15.14
CA THR A 196 14.86 17.59 -16.49
C THR A 196 16.03 18.56 -16.37
N LEU A 197 17.25 18.06 -16.55
CA LEU A 197 18.37 18.92 -16.87
C LEU A 197 17.95 19.63 -18.16
N GLU A 198 17.59 20.91 -18.05
CA GLU A 198 17.53 21.77 -19.22
C GLU A 198 18.96 21.75 -19.79
N GLU A 199 19.13 21.08 -20.93
CA GLU A 199 20.33 21.25 -21.75
C GLU A 199 20.27 22.69 -22.27
N ASP A 200 21.06 23.57 -21.66
CA ASP A 200 21.39 24.91 -22.17
C ASP A 200 22.12 24.81 -23.53
#